data_AF-A0A5E4JEV9-F1
#
_entry.id   AF-A0A5E4JEV9-F1
#
_cell.length_a   1.000
_cell.length_b   1.000
_cell.length_c   1.000
_cell.angle_alpha   90.00
_cell.angle_beta   90.00
_cell.angle_gamma   90.00
#
_symmetry.space_group_name_H-M   'P 1'
#
loop_
_entity.id
_entity.type
_entity.pdbx_description
1 polymer ?
#
loop_
_entity_poly.entity_id
_entity_poly.type
_entity_poly.pdbx_seq_one_letter_code
_entity_poly.pdbx_strand_id
1 'polypeptide(L)'
;MFDIIAAIIQAVGNPVLVAFVLGFLPVSEVRGAAIYAFSVGQPWLIIPGAIGNILACPIILAIWDIVNIPFWGRLILGKRLEKRLLDFGKHYERQGLVALTIFMGLPIPLTGVYTGTLIAELFGIKRRYILLTAVAGVALAAIFLFFFLGGLKMVIG
;
A
#
# COMPACT_ATOMS: atom_id res chain seq x y z
N MET A 1 -9.27 8.75 14.89
CA MET A 1 -8.81 7.46 14.31
C MET A 1 -9.37 6.28 15.08
N PHE A 2 -9.25 6.27 16.43
CA PHE A 2 -9.83 5.21 17.26
C PHE A 2 -11.35 5.05 17.11
N ASP A 3 -12.12 6.14 16.99
CA ASP A 3 -13.57 6.07 16.81
C ASP A 3 -13.99 5.40 15.49
N ILE A 4 -13.23 5.65 14.42
CA ILE A 4 -13.48 5.05 13.10
C ILE A 4 -13.20 3.54 13.14
N ILE A 5 -12.11 3.13 13.81
CA ILE A 5 -11.78 1.71 13.98
C ILE A 5 -12.86 1.00 14.80
N ALA A 6 -13.32 1.62 15.89
CA ALA A 6 -14.42 1.08 16.70
C ALA A 6 -15.73 0.96 15.90
N ALA A 7 -16.06 1.96 15.08
CA ALA A 7 -17.22 1.92 14.20
C ALA A 7 -17.11 0.80 13.15
N ILE A 8 -15.94 0.59 12.54
CA ILE A 8 -15.70 -0.52 11.59
C ILE A 8 -15.85 -1.87 12.30
N ILE A 9 -15.30 -2.01 13.50
CA ILE A 9 -15.42 -3.25 14.29
C ILE A 9 -16.90 -3.55 14.59
N GLN A 10 -17.67 -2.56 15.02
CA GLN A 10 -19.09 -2.72 15.32
C GLN A 10 -19.93 -3.00 14.06
N ALA A 11 -19.63 -2.34 12.94
CA ALA A 11 -20.37 -2.51 11.70
C ALA A 11 -20.11 -3.86 11.02
N VAL A 12 -18.87 -4.36 11.09
CA VAL A 12 -18.45 -5.58 10.37
C VAL A 12 -18.57 -6.83 11.23
N GLY A 13 -18.26 -6.74 12.53
CA GLY A 13 -18.35 -7.85 13.50
C GLY A 13 -17.36 -8.99 13.32
N ASN A 14 -16.87 -9.25 12.11
CA ASN A 14 -15.91 -10.32 11.79
C ASN A 14 -14.45 -9.78 11.77
N PRO A 15 -13.55 -10.27 12.65
CA PRO A 15 -12.17 -9.79 12.72
C PRO A 15 -11.37 -9.91 11.41
N VAL A 16 -11.65 -10.93 10.59
CA VAL A 16 -10.99 -11.13 9.29
C VAL A 16 -11.37 -10.00 8.32
N LEU A 17 -12.65 -9.67 8.27
CA LEU A 17 -13.16 -8.59 7.42
C LEU A 17 -12.71 -7.22 7.93
N VAL A 18 -12.66 -7.02 9.25
CA VAL A 18 -12.10 -5.78 9.84
C VAL A 18 -10.65 -5.62 9.43
N ALA A 19 -9.82 -6.66 9.59
CA ALA A 19 -8.42 -6.61 9.20
C ALA A 19 -8.25 -6.37 7.69
N PHE A 20 -9.07 -7.01 6.85
CA PHE A 20 -9.10 -6.77 5.41
C PHE A 20 -9.42 -5.32 5.07
N VAL A 21 -10.48 -4.75 5.66
CA VAL A 21 -10.91 -3.36 5.40
C VAL A 21 -9.85 -2.37 5.89
N LEU A 22 -9.26 -2.59 7.07
CA LEU A 22 -8.15 -1.78 7.57
C LEU A 22 -6.94 -1.86 6.63
N GLY A 23 -6.61 -3.06 6.14
CA GLY A 23 -5.57 -3.27 5.14
C GLY A 23 -5.84 -2.57 3.83
N PHE A 24 -7.12 -2.54 3.43
CA PHE A 24 -7.58 -1.92 2.20
C PHE A 24 -7.55 -0.40 2.27
N LEU A 25 -7.86 0.24 3.39
CA LEU A 25 -8.03 1.70 3.45
C LEU A 25 -6.70 2.48 3.27
N PRO A 26 -6.72 3.63 2.57
CA PRO A 26 -5.52 4.39 2.21
C PRO A 26 -4.69 4.91 3.39
N VAL A 27 -5.34 5.22 4.52
CA VAL A 27 -4.67 5.77 5.70
C VAL A 27 -4.10 4.66 6.59
N SER A 28 -4.80 3.53 6.66
CA SER A 28 -4.47 2.43 7.56
C SER A 28 -3.43 1.51 6.90
N GLU A 29 -3.69 1.10 5.66
CA GLU A 29 -2.93 0.09 4.93
C GLU A 29 -2.67 -1.16 5.80
N VAL A 30 -1.66 -1.96 5.43
CA VAL A 30 -1.18 -3.12 6.20
C VAL A 30 -0.80 -2.78 7.64
N ARG A 31 -0.44 -1.52 7.94
CA ARG A 31 0.00 -1.10 9.28
C ARG A 31 -1.15 -1.10 10.26
N GLY A 32 -2.28 -0.51 9.90
CA GLY A 32 -3.45 -0.51 10.79
C GLY A 32 -4.05 -1.91 10.93
N ALA A 33 -3.99 -2.75 9.89
CA ALA A 33 -4.35 -4.16 10.00
C ALA A 33 -3.40 -4.91 10.96
N ALA A 34 -2.10 -4.63 10.93
CA ALA A 34 -1.12 -5.23 11.84
C ALA A 34 -1.33 -4.80 13.30
N ILE A 35 -1.51 -3.50 13.55
CA ILE A 35 -1.81 -2.99 14.90
C ILE A 35 -3.09 -3.63 15.43
N TYR A 36 -4.15 -3.70 14.60
CA TYR A 36 -5.39 -4.37 14.97
C TYR A 36 -5.16 -5.85 15.32
N ALA A 37 -4.48 -6.61 14.44
CA ALA A 37 -4.19 -8.02 14.62
C ALA A 37 -3.51 -8.32 15.97
N PHE A 38 -2.50 -7.53 16.33
CA PHE A 38 -1.80 -7.69 17.61
C PHE A 38 -2.64 -7.21 18.82
N SER A 39 -3.46 -6.17 18.65
CA SER A 39 -4.33 -5.65 19.70
C SER A 39 -5.42 -6.64 20.14
N VAL A 40 -5.95 -7.42 19.19
CA VAL A 40 -6.96 -8.48 19.48
C VAL A 40 -6.33 -9.84 19.79
N GLY A 41 -4.99 -9.90 19.90
CA GLY A 41 -4.28 -11.13 20.22
C GLY A 41 -4.30 -12.19 19.11
N GLN A 42 -4.60 -11.79 17.86
CA GLN A 42 -4.64 -12.68 16.70
C GLN A 42 -3.70 -12.19 15.59
N PRO A 43 -2.37 -12.37 15.72
CA PRO A 43 -1.39 -11.85 14.76
C PRO A 43 -1.57 -12.32 13.31
N TRP A 44 -2.19 -13.48 13.10
CA TRP A 44 -2.48 -14.04 11.78
C TRP A 44 -3.44 -13.15 10.95
N LEU A 45 -4.19 -12.23 11.58
CA LEU A 45 -5.04 -11.26 10.91
C LEU A 45 -4.25 -10.24 10.06
N ILE A 46 -2.92 -10.20 10.15
CA ILE A 46 -2.08 -9.47 9.18
C ILE A 46 -2.30 -9.99 7.75
N ILE A 47 -2.57 -11.29 7.57
CA ILE A 47 -2.73 -11.92 6.26
C ILE A 47 -3.93 -11.32 5.49
N PRO A 48 -5.17 -11.32 6.02
CA PRO A 48 -6.29 -10.67 5.34
C PRO A 48 -6.07 -9.17 5.12
N GLY A 49 -5.39 -8.47 6.03
CA GLY A 49 -5.00 -7.08 5.82
C GLY A 49 -4.01 -6.88 4.66
N ALA A 50 -3.02 -7.77 4.53
CA ALA A 50 -2.10 -7.77 3.40
C ALA A 50 -2.81 -8.02 2.07
N ILE A 51 -3.77 -8.93 2.03
CA ILE A 51 -4.60 -9.18 0.85
C ILE A 51 -5.40 -7.93 0.48
N GLY A 52 -6.04 -7.28 1.46
CA GLY A 52 -6.75 -6.02 1.26
C GLY A 52 -5.85 -4.94 0.66
N ASN A 53 -4.64 -4.78 1.18
CA ASN A 53 -3.71 -3.77 0.69
C ASN A 53 -3.18 -4.08 -0.72
N ILE A 54 -2.90 -5.35 -1.03
CA ILE A 54 -2.53 -5.77 -2.39
C ILE A 54 -3.67 -5.48 -3.36
N LEU A 55 -4.93 -5.71 -2.96
CA LEU A 55 -6.12 -5.44 -3.76
C LEU A 55 -6.35 -3.93 -3.97
N ALA A 56 -5.87 -3.08 -3.08
CA ALA A 56 -5.93 -1.63 -3.30
C ALA A 56 -5.16 -1.21 -4.56
N CYS A 57 -4.01 -1.84 -4.86
CA CYS A 57 -3.20 -1.51 -6.04
C CYS A 57 -3.97 -1.56 -7.38
N PRO A 58 -4.60 -2.67 -7.78
CA PRO A 58 -5.36 -2.72 -9.04
C PRO A 58 -6.55 -1.76 -9.05
N ILE A 59 -7.17 -1.48 -7.90
CA ILE A 59 -8.28 -0.53 -7.80
C ILE A 59 -7.79 0.90 -8.05
N ILE A 60 -6.64 1.28 -7.49
CA ILE A 60 -6.03 2.59 -7.76
C ILE A 60 -5.71 2.74 -9.24
N LEU A 61 -5.14 1.71 -9.87
CA LEU A 61 -4.87 1.72 -11.31
C LEU A 61 -6.16 1.85 -12.14
N ALA A 62 -7.26 1.22 -11.72
CA ALA A 62 -8.55 1.36 -12.39
C ALA A 62 -9.13 2.78 -12.21
N ILE A 63 -9.07 3.35 -11.00
CA ILE A 63 -9.51 4.73 -10.73
C ILE A 63 -8.69 5.73 -11.54
N TRP A 64 -7.39 5.49 -11.69
CA TRP A 64 -6.50 6.33 -12.50
C TRP A 64 -6.98 6.49 -13.94
N ASP A 65 -7.47 5.40 -14.54
CA ASP A 65 -8.06 5.42 -15.89
C ASP A 65 -9.41 6.13 -15.92
N ILE A 66 -10.30 5.81 -14.98
CA ILE A 66 -11.66 6.35 -14.93
C ILE A 66 -11.66 7.86 -14.79
N VAL A 67 -10.79 8.41 -13.92
CA VAL A 67 -10.72 9.84 -13.63
C VAL A 67 -9.96 10.59 -14.74
N ASN A 68 -9.47 9.90 -15.77
CA ASN A 68 -8.59 10.48 -16.81
C ASN A 68 -7.44 11.26 -16.17
N ILE A 69 -6.83 10.72 -15.11
CA ILE A 69 -5.68 11.35 -14.46
C ILE A 69 -4.54 11.64 -15.45
N PRO A 70 -4.29 10.88 -16.53
CA PRO A 70 -3.31 11.26 -17.55
C PRO A 70 -3.62 12.59 -18.26
N PHE A 71 -4.91 12.94 -18.41
CA PHE A 71 -5.32 14.22 -18.98
C PHE A 71 -4.99 15.38 -18.03
N TRP A 72 -5.34 15.23 -16.75
CA TRP A 72 -5.04 16.23 -15.71
C TRP A 72 -3.54 16.32 -15.43
N GLY A 73 -2.84 15.19 -15.40
CA GLY A 73 -1.39 15.11 -15.26
C GLY A 73 -0.67 15.85 -16.39
N ARG A 74 -1.14 15.72 -17.64
CA ARG A 74 -0.64 16.52 -18.78
C ARG A 74 -0.87 18.02 -18.61
N LEU A 75 -2.02 18.39 -18.07
CA LEU A 75 -2.37 19.78 -17.83
C LEU A 75 -1.53 20.40 -16.70
N ILE A 76 -1.21 19.63 -15.67
CA ILE A 76 -0.48 20.09 -14.46
C ILE A 76 1.04 20.01 -14.63
N LEU A 77 1.56 18.88 -15.13
CA LEU A 77 3.01 18.65 -15.28
C LEU A 77 3.55 19.25 -16.59
N GLY A 78 2.69 19.42 -17.60
CA GLY A 78 3.08 19.84 -18.93
C GLY A 78 3.79 18.74 -19.74
N LYS A 79 3.60 18.76 -21.06
CA LYS A 79 4.09 17.71 -21.99
C LYS A 79 5.60 17.43 -21.92
N ARG A 80 6.41 18.46 -21.59
CA ARG A 80 7.88 18.31 -21.48
C ARG A 80 8.29 17.54 -20.23
N LEU A 81 7.62 17.77 -19.10
CA LEU A 81 7.93 17.09 -17.85
C LEU A 81 7.41 15.65 -17.86
N GLU A 82 6.20 15.43 -18.38
CA GLU A 82 5.64 14.08 -18.62
C GLU A 82 6.62 13.23 -19.45
N LYS A 83 7.08 13.76 -20.59
CA LYS A 83 8.04 13.04 -21.44
C LYS A 83 9.35 12.73 -20.71
N ARG A 84 9.88 13.67 -19.93
CA ARG A 84 11.08 13.44 -19.11
C ARG A 84 10.84 12.33 -18.09
N LEU A 85 9.73 12.35 -17.36
CA LEU A 85 9.40 11.32 -16.36
C LEU A 85 9.31 9.93 -16.99
N LEU A 86 8.69 9.82 -18.16
CA LEU A 86 8.60 8.56 -18.91
C LEU A 86 9.96 8.07 -19.43
N ASP A 87 10.80 8.98 -19.95
CA ASP A 87 12.13 8.64 -20.45
C ASP A 87 13.08 8.22 -19.30
N PHE A 88 12.99 8.90 -18.15
CA PHE A 88 13.68 8.49 -16.91
C PHE A 88 13.20 7.11 -16.44
N GLY A 89 11.89 6.87 -16.39
CA GLY A 89 11.31 5.59 -15.96
C GLY A 89 11.80 4.40 -16.81
N LYS A 90 11.94 4.59 -18.13
CA LYS A 90 12.49 3.56 -19.04
C LYS A 90 13.97 3.28 -18.79
N HIS A 91 14.78 4.31 -18.51
CA HIS A 91 16.21 4.14 -18.30
C HIS A 91 16.53 3.46 -16.96
N TYR A 92 15.70 3.69 -15.94
CA TYR A 92 15.91 3.18 -14.58
C TYR A 92 14.97 2.04 -14.18
N GLU A 93 14.27 1.41 -15.14
CA GLU A 93 13.16 0.47 -14.86
C GLU A 93 13.54 -0.58 -13.80
N ARG A 94 14.71 -1.24 -13.88
CA ARG A 94 15.12 -2.25 -12.87
C ARG A 94 15.41 -1.67 -11.48
N GLN A 95 16.16 -0.57 -11.39
CA GLN A 95 16.50 0.04 -10.09
C GLN A 95 15.27 0.72 -9.46
N GLY A 96 14.39 1.28 -10.30
CA GLY A 96 13.12 1.84 -9.91
C GLY A 96 12.18 0.81 -9.30
N LEU A 97 12.13 -0.42 -9.83
CA LEU A 97 11.33 -1.51 -9.24
C LEU A 97 11.81 -1.95 -7.86
N VAL A 98 13.13 -2.02 -7.64
CA VAL A 98 13.69 -2.34 -6.32
C VAL A 98 13.37 -1.20 -5.33
N ALA A 99 13.63 0.04 -5.73
CA ALA A 99 13.31 1.20 -4.90
C ALA A 99 11.81 1.29 -4.58
N LEU A 100 10.93 1.00 -5.55
CA LEU A 100 9.49 0.98 -5.38
C LEU A 100 9.04 -0.13 -4.43
N THR A 101 9.63 -1.32 -4.54
CA THR A 101 9.37 -2.43 -3.61
C THR A 101 9.74 -2.06 -2.18
N ILE A 102 10.92 -1.47 -1.98
CA ILE A 102 11.38 -1.00 -0.67
C ILE A 102 10.47 0.11 -0.14
N PHE A 103 10.08 1.06 -1.01
CA PHE A 103 9.17 2.15 -0.66
C PHE A 103 7.81 1.63 -0.17
N MET A 104 7.22 0.68 -0.88
CA MET A 104 5.96 0.03 -0.49
C MET A 104 6.12 -0.89 0.75
N GLY A 105 7.32 -1.44 0.96
CA GLY A 105 7.61 -2.38 2.05
C GLY A 105 8.04 -1.75 3.37
N LEU A 106 8.45 -0.48 3.37
CA LEU A 106 8.80 0.23 4.59
C LEU A 106 7.54 0.67 5.36
N PRO A 107 7.46 0.46 6.68
CA PRO A 107 6.33 0.88 7.50
C PRO A 107 6.43 2.37 7.90
N ILE A 108 6.73 3.26 6.94
CA ILE A 108 6.87 4.71 7.19
C ILE A 108 5.53 5.41 6.90
N PRO A 109 5.10 6.40 7.69
CA PRO A 109 3.93 7.20 7.35
C PRO A 109 4.07 7.82 5.95
N LEU A 110 2.98 7.84 5.16
CA LEU A 110 2.92 8.24 3.74
C LEU A 110 3.58 7.32 2.71
N THR A 111 4.46 6.38 3.08
CA THR A 111 4.93 5.36 2.13
C THR A 111 3.89 4.25 2.04
N GLY A 112 3.82 3.50 0.94
CA GLY A 112 2.85 2.40 0.87
C GLY A 112 2.39 2.07 -0.54
N VAL A 113 1.42 1.17 -0.62
CA VAL A 113 0.86 0.72 -1.91
C VAL A 113 0.13 1.89 -2.56
N TYR A 114 -0.60 2.69 -1.79
CA TYR A 114 -1.37 3.79 -2.34
C TYR A 114 -0.50 4.82 -3.06
N THR A 115 0.45 5.38 -2.33
CA THR A 115 1.37 6.40 -2.87
C THR A 115 2.34 5.80 -3.88
N GLY A 116 2.83 4.59 -3.64
CA GLY A 116 3.73 3.89 -4.54
C GLY A 116 3.09 3.62 -5.91
N THR A 117 1.84 3.19 -5.95
CA THR A 117 1.13 2.93 -7.21
C THR A 117 0.91 4.19 -8.02
N LEU A 118 0.53 5.29 -7.37
CA LEU A 118 0.38 6.60 -8.03
C LEU A 118 1.72 7.11 -8.60
N ILE A 119 2.79 7.02 -7.81
CA ILE A 119 4.13 7.42 -8.22
C ILE A 119 4.60 6.56 -9.41
N ALA A 120 4.41 5.23 -9.34
CA ALA A 120 4.84 4.31 -10.37
C ALA A 120 4.11 4.51 -11.70
N GLU A 121 2.81 4.80 -11.65
CA GLU A 121 2.01 5.12 -12.84
C GLU A 121 2.45 6.47 -13.45
N LEU A 122 2.78 7.48 -12.62
CA LEU A 122 3.36 8.76 -13.08
C LEU A 122 4.71 8.58 -13.80
N PHE A 123 5.54 7.65 -13.35
CA PHE A 123 6.82 7.31 -13.99
C PHE A 123 6.66 6.40 -15.22
N GLY A 124 5.43 6.00 -15.57
CA GLY A 124 5.15 5.15 -16.73
C GLY A 124 5.69 3.72 -16.56
N ILE A 125 5.82 3.24 -15.34
CA ILE A 125 6.19 1.85 -15.07
C ILE A 125 5.06 0.95 -15.58
N LYS A 126 5.40 -0.17 -16.22
CA LYS A 126 4.38 -1.10 -16.72
C LYS A 126 3.57 -1.64 -15.54
N ARG A 127 2.25 -1.55 -15.59
CA ARG A 127 1.32 -1.98 -14.52
C ARG A 127 1.58 -3.36 -13.94
N ARG A 128 1.98 -4.33 -14.78
CA ARG A 128 2.38 -5.67 -14.30
C ARG A 128 3.50 -5.62 -13.27
N TYR A 129 4.45 -4.71 -13.43
CA TYR A 129 5.55 -4.55 -12.49
C TYR A 129 5.10 -3.78 -11.26
N ILE A 130 4.23 -2.79 -11.40
CA ILE A 130 3.61 -2.09 -10.24
C ILE A 130 2.90 -3.10 -9.33
N LEU A 131 2.08 -3.98 -9.93
CA LEU A 131 1.40 -5.05 -9.20
C LEU A 131 2.38 -6.01 -8.51
N LEU A 132 3.45 -6.43 -9.20
CA LEU A 132 4.49 -7.28 -8.61
C LEU A 132 5.20 -6.59 -7.43
N THR A 133 5.52 -5.30 -7.56
CA THR A 133 6.13 -4.52 -6.48
C THR A 133 5.18 -4.30 -5.31
N ALA A 134 3.87 -4.17 -5.56
CA ALA A 134 2.88 -4.07 -4.50
C ALA A 134 2.79 -5.38 -3.70
N VAL A 135 2.77 -6.52 -4.38
CA VAL A 135 2.80 -7.84 -3.71
C VAL A 135 4.08 -8.01 -2.89
N ALA A 136 5.24 -7.79 -3.50
CA ALA A 136 6.53 -7.95 -2.84
C ALA A 136 6.72 -6.97 -1.67
N GLY A 137 6.36 -5.70 -1.87
CA GLY A 137 6.43 -4.66 -0.85
C GLY A 137 5.49 -4.95 0.32
N VAL A 138 4.24 -5.31 0.05
CA VAL A 138 3.29 -5.67 1.12
C VAL A 138 3.76 -6.89 1.90
N ALA A 139 4.29 -7.92 1.24
CA ALA A 139 4.84 -9.08 1.93
C ALA A 139 6.01 -8.68 2.85
N LEU A 140 6.93 -7.83 2.39
CA LEU A 140 8.02 -7.30 3.21
C LEU A 140 7.49 -6.49 4.40
N ALA A 141 6.53 -5.59 4.19
CA ALA A 141 5.92 -4.79 5.25
C ALA A 141 5.23 -5.67 6.30
N ALA A 142 4.46 -6.66 5.86
CA ALA A 142 3.74 -7.59 6.72
C ALA A 142 4.72 -8.41 7.59
N ILE A 143 5.78 -8.95 6.99
CA ILE A 143 6.84 -9.69 7.70
C ILE A 143 7.51 -8.79 8.73
N PHE A 144 7.95 -7.59 8.32
CA PHE A 144 8.61 -6.65 9.20
C PHE A 144 7.74 -6.27 10.39
N LEU A 145 6.47 -5.91 10.15
CA LEU A 145 5.52 -5.54 11.20
C LEU A 145 5.21 -6.70 12.14
N PHE A 146 5.12 -7.92 11.63
CA PHE A 146 4.91 -9.11 12.45
C PHE A 146 6.04 -9.30 13.46
N PHE A 147 7.30 -9.23 12.99
CA PHE A 147 8.46 -9.36 13.89
C PHE A 147 8.60 -8.16 14.82
N PHE A 148 8.42 -6.95 14.32
CA PHE A 148 8.55 -5.72 15.11
C PHE A 148 7.51 -5.65 16.24
N LEU A 149 6.22 -5.84 15.93
CA LEU A 149 5.15 -5.80 16.92
C LEU A 149 5.19 -7.03 17.84
N GLY A 150 5.57 -8.19 17.32
CA GLY A 150 5.76 -9.40 18.13
C GLY A 150 6.88 -9.25 19.15
N GLY A 151 8.04 -8.73 18.73
CA GLY A 151 9.16 -8.43 19.63
C GLY A 151 8.80 -7.37 20.66
N LEU A 152 8.12 -6.30 20.25
CA LEU A 152 7.66 -5.25 21.17
C LEU A 152 6.73 -5.81 22.25
N LYS A 153 5.80 -6.69 21.86
CA LYS A 153 4.88 -7.35 22.80
C LYS A 153 5.60 -8.24 23.82
N MET A 154 6.71 -8.89 23.44
CA MET A 154 7.52 -9.70 24.36
C MET A 154 8.36 -8.87 25.34
N VAL A 155 8.69 -7.63 25.01
CA VAL A 155 9.50 -6.75 25.88
C VAL A 155 8.63 -5.98 26.87
N ILE A 156 7.42 -5.59 26.46
CA ILE A 156 6.51 -4.76 27.27
C ILE A 156 5.51 -5.61 28.07
N GLY A 157 5.21 -6.83 27.62
CA GLY A 157 4.34 -7.79 28.31
C GLY A 157 5.13 -8.76 29.16
#